data_AF-A0A077M595-F1
#
_entry.id   AF-A0A077M595-F1
#
_cell.length_a   1.000
_cell.length_b   1.000
_cell.length_c   1.000
_cell.angle_alpha   90.00
_cell.angle_beta   90.00
_cell.angle_gamma   90.00
#
_symmetry.space_group_name_H-M   'P 1'
#
loop_
_entity.id
_entity.type
_entity.pdbx_description
1 polymer ?
#
loop_
_entity_poly.entity_id
_entity_poly.type
_entity_poly.pdbx_seq_one_letter_code
_entity_poly.pdbx_strand_id
1 'polypeptide(L)'
;MFERFSRNARAVVISTQDLCHELGAERVRPVHVLLALTEESSGVSDLLAAHGITTEAIATSLGLRPPTPSAHPEPTAPQAPLSEEDADALRSLGIDLDAIRAAVERQFGEGALDGQGEGGTQDPDPRLSRDDDEFDLWAARRRLGWREHVRFSRGAKKVLELSLREAIRTGAREIRSEHIALGVLRSDDETLRMVLRMRGVDVRAVRADLENRSRRTA
;
A
#
# COMPACT_ATOMS: atom_id res chain seq x y z
N MET A 1 -18.17 -6.92 0.14
CA MET A 1 -17.18 -7.57 1.04
C MET A 1 -16.53 -6.60 2.03
N PHE A 2 -16.14 -5.38 1.61
CA PHE A 2 -15.48 -4.40 2.49
C PHE A 2 -16.41 -3.37 3.17
N GLU A 3 -17.73 -3.56 3.11
CA GLU A 3 -18.71 -2.56 3.59
C GLU A 3 -18.55 -2.21 5.07
N ARG A 4 -17.98 -3.10 5.86
CA ARG A 4 -17.71 -2.88 7.29
C ARG A 4 -16.29 -2.41 7.59
N PHE A 5 -15.40 -2.27 6.61
CA PHE A 5 -14.04 -1.80 6.84
C PHE A 5 -14.02 -0.27 6.85
N SER A 6 -13.26 0.34 7.76
CA SER A 6 -13.00 1.79 7.72
C SER A 6 -12.18 2.18 6.47
N ARG A 7 -12.08 3.48 6.16
CA ARG A 7 -11.28 3.97 5.01
C ARG A 7 -9.85 3.45 5.06
N ASN A 8 -9.17 3.63 6.20
CA ASN A 8 -7.80 3.17 6.43
C ASN A 8 -7.68 1.64 6.37
N ALA A 9 -8.64 0.92 6.96
CA ALA A 9 -8.62 -0.54 6.92
C ALA A 9 -8.80 -1.10 5.49
N ARG A 10 -9.58 -0.42 4.63
CA ARG A 10 -9.64 -0.74 3.20
C ARG A 10 -8.32 -0.43 2.50
N ALA A 11 -7.72 0.73 2.78
CA ALA A 11 -6.42 1.11 2.24
C ALA A 11 -5.37 0.03 2.53
N VAL A 12 -5.25 -0.46 3.77
CA VAL A 12 -4.33 -1.56 4.13
C VAL A 12 -4.49 -2.79 3.23
N VAL A 13 -5.73 -3.23 2.99
CA VAL A 13 -5.99 -4.44 2.17
C VAL A 13 -5.64 -4.20 0.70
N ILE A 14 -5.86 -2.97 0.21
CA ILE A 14 -5.53 -2.54 -1.14
C ILE A 14 -4.02 -2.44 -1.30
N SER A 15 -3.34 -1.69 -0.43
CA SER A 15 -1.88 -1.55 -0.43
C SER A 15 -1.19 -2.90 -0.28
N THR A 16 -1.80 -3.87 0.42
CA THR A 16 -1.28 -5.25 0.45
C THR A 16 -1.23 -5.88 -0.94
N GLN A 17 -2.20 -5.62 -1.82
CA GLN A 17 -2.19 -6.12 -3.21
C GLN A 17 -1.09 -5.46 -4.03
N ASP A 18 -0.97 -4.13 -3.93
CA ASP A 18 0.05 -3.37 -4.67
C ASP A 18 1.46 -3.80 -4.25
N LEU A 19 1.68 -3.94 -2.94
CA LEU A 19 2.90 -4.49 -2.36
C LEU A 19 3.18 -5.91 -2.88
N CYS A 20 2.18 -6.78 -2.92
CA CYS A 20 2.38 -8.15 -3.44
C CYS A 20 2.76 -8.15 -4.93
N HIS A 21 2.22 -7.21 -5.71
CA HIS A 21 2.61 -7.04 -7.11
C HIS A 21 4.05 -6.57 -7.25
N GLU A 22 4.46 -5.59 -6.45
CA GLU A 22 5.83 -5.06 -6.45
C GLU A 22 6.86 -6.10 -6.00
N LEU A 23 6.50 -6.93 -5.03
CA LEU A 23 7.32 -8.04 -4.55
C LEU A 23 7.28 -9.28 -5.47
N GLY A 24 6.46 -9.27 -6.53
CA GLY A 24 6.26 -10.45 -7.39
C GLY A 24 5.69 -11.66 -6.64
N ALA A 25 4.93 -11.42 -5.56
CA ALA A 25 4.42 -12.46 -4.70
C ALA A 25 3.25 -13.20 -5.36
N GLU A 26 3.35 -14.54 -5.46
CA GLU A 26 2.28 -15.37 -6.05
C GLU A 26 0.98 -15.36 -5.22
N ARG A 27 1.09 -15.08 -3.91
CA ARG A 27 -0.04 -15.06 -2.98
C ARG A 27 0.13 -14.01 -1.89
N VAL A 28 -0.98 -13.39 -1.50
CA VAL A 28 -1.01 -12.54 -0.30
C VAL A 28 -0.90 -13.42 0.94
N ARG A 29 0.09 -13.15 1.79
CA ARG A 29 0.35 -13.84 3.06
C ARG A 29 0.16 -12.88 4.24
N PRO A 30 -0.04 -13.37 5.48
CA PRO A 30 -0.17 -12.53 6.67
C PRO A 30 0.97 -11.53 6.86
N VAL A 31 2.20 -11.90 6.48
CA VAL A 31 3.35 -10.98 6.55
C VAL A 31 3.23 -9.78 5.61
N HIS A 32 2.59 -9.92 4.45
CA HIS A 32 2.34 -8.78 3.54
C HIS A 32 1.28 -7.84 4.11
N VAL A 33 0.29 -8.38 4.84
CA VAL A 33 -0.71 -7.55 5.55
C VAL A 33 -0.03 -6.79 6.69
N LEU A 34 0.92 -7.42 7.41
CA LEU A 34 1.72 -6.72 8.41
C LEU A 34 2.53 -5.58 7.79
N LEU A 35 3.17 -5.84 6.64
CA LEU A 35 3.98 -4.83 5.96
C LEU A 35 3.12 -3.64 5.48
N ALA A 36 1.94 -3.91 4.93
CA ALA A 36 1.00 -2.85 4.56
C ALA A 36 0.50 -2.04 5.79
N LEU A 37 0.39 -2.66 6.97
CA LEU A 37 0.04 -1.95 8.21
C LEU A 37 1.17 -1.03 8.71
N THR A 38 2.44 -1.33 8.41
CA THR A 38 3.56 -0.47 8.78
C THR A 38 3.75 0.71 7.83
N GLU A 39 3.22 0.63 6.61
CA GLU A 39 3.23 1.73 5.64
C GLU A 39 2.00 2.64 5.72
N GLU A 40 0.92 2.18 6.36
CA GLU A 40 -0.30 2.97 6.49
C GLU A 40 -0.10 4.17 7.43
N SER A 41 -0.49 5.36 6.97
CA SER A 41 -0.45 6.62 7.74
C SER A 41 -1.52 6.68 8.84
N SER A 42 -1.46 5.77 9.80
CA SER A 42 -2.25 5.83 11.04
C SER A 42 -1.39 5.66 12.27
N GLY A 43 -1.96 6.03 13.42
CA GLY A 43 -1.34 5.72 14.70
C GLY A 43 -1.29 4.23 15.05
N VAL A 44 -1.72 3.31 14.17
CA VAL A 44 -1.39 1.89 14.27
C VAL A 44 0.05 1.65 13.80
N SER A 45 0.48 2.29 12.71
CA SER A 45 1.87 2.21 12.25
C SER A 45 2.83 2.77 13.31
N ASP A 46 2.52 3.92 13.90
CA ASP A 46 3.33 4.51 14.99
C ASP A 46 3.46 3.56 16.19
N LEU A 47 2.36 2.89 16.55
CA LEU A 47 2.34 1.92 17.64
C LEU A 47 3.18 0.69 17.30
N LEU A 48 3.04 0.15 16.09
CA LEU A 48 3.87 -0.96 15.62
C LEU A 48 5.36 -0.58 15.62
N ALA A 49 5.69 0.62 15.14
CA ALA A 49 7.05 1.15 15.13
C ALA A 49 7.64 1.29 16.54
N ALA A 50 6.84 1.71 17.53
CA ALA A 50 7.25 1.77 18.93
C ALA A 50 7.65 0.40 19.50
N HIS A 51 7.13 -0.69 18.92
CA HIS A 51 7.49 -2.08 19.25
C HIS A 51 8.56 -2.67 18.31
N GLY A 52 9.21 -1.84 17.48
CA GLY A 52 10.24 -2.28 16.53
C GLY A 52 9.70 -3.02 15.30
N ILE A 53 8.37 -2.96 15.07
CA ILE A 53 7.72 -3.53 13.89
C ILE A 53 7.64 -2.41 12.84
N THR A 54 8.69 -2.27 12.04
CA THR A 54 8.75 -1.29 10.94
C THR A 54 8.87 -2.00 9.59
N THR A 55 8.55 -1.30 8.50
CA THR A 55 8.70 -1.81 7.13
C THR A 55 10.12 -2.29 6.88
N GLU A 56 11.12 -1.48 7.23
CA GLU A 56 12.54 -1.81 7.06
C GLU A 56 12.94 -3.04 7.88
N ALA A 57 12.49 -3.14 9.14
CA ALA A 57 12.80 -4.26 10.01
C ALA A 57 12.18 -5.57 9.48
N ILE A 58 10.93 -5.53 9.02
CA ILE A 58 10.28 -6.71 8.43
C ILE A 58 10.98 -7.10 7.12
N ALA A 59 11.24 -6.13 6.22
CA ALA A 59 11.90 -6.38 4.94
C ALA A 59 13.28 -7.05 5.13
N THR A 60 14.10 -6.48 6.02
CA THR A 60 15.41 -7.04 6.38
C THR A 60 15.30 -8.46 6.93
N SER A 61 14.27 -8.75 7.75
CA SER A 61 14.03 -10.11 8.29
C SER A 61 13.64 -11.13 7.22
N LEU A 62 13.00 -10.67 6.15
CA LEU A 62 12.60 -11.52 5.03
C LEU A 62 13.72 -11.68 3.99
N GLY A 63 14.88 -11.06 4.20
CA GLY A 63 15.93 -10.98 3.18
C GLY A 63 15.51 -10.17 1.96
N LEU A 64 14.43 -9.39 2.08
CA LEU A 64 14.07 -8.39 1.08
C LEU A 64 15.05 -7.25 1.23
N ARG A 65 15.54 -6.74 0.10
CA ARG A 65 16.30 -5.48 0.10
C ARG A 65 15.41 -4.43 0.78
N PRO A 66 15.86 -3.80 1.89
CA PRO A 66 15.04 -2.78 2.54
C PRO A 66 14.69 -1.72 1.49
N PRO A 67 13.44 -1.23 1.45
CA PRO A 67 13.13 -0.08 0.62
C PRO A 67 14.05 1.03 1.12
N THR A 68 15.07 1.37 0.35
CA THR A 68 15.86 2.57 0.65
C THR A 68 14.86 3.72 0.68
N PRO A 69 14.90 4.63 1.67
CA PRO A 69 14.02 5.81 1.72
C PRO A 69 14.16 6.77 0.52
N SER A 70 14.91 6.37 -0.51
CA SER A 70 14.99 6.94 -1.84
C SER A 70 15.12 5.84 -2.90
N ALA A 71 14.11 4.98 -3.01
CA ALA A 71 13.90 4.11 -4.18
C ALA A 71 12.63 4.46 -4.98
N HIS A 72 12.15 5.71 -4.86
CA HIS A 72 12.10 6.44 -6.13
C HIS A 72 13.56 6.62 -6.53
N PRO A 73 14.01 6.21 -7.73
CA PRO A 73 15.20 6.86 -8.23
C PRO A 73 14.90 8.34 -8.10
N GLU A 74 15.68 9.08 -7.32
CA GLU A 74 15.76 10.50 -7.63
C GLU A 74 16.00 10.56 -9.14
N PRO A 75 15.26 11.36 -9.91
CA PRO A 75 15.63 11.63 -11.28
C PRO A 75 16.96 12.40 -11.22
N THR A 76 18.07 11.70 -11.00
CA THR A 76 19.42 12.27 -10.99
C THR A 76 19.86 12.64 -12.41
N ALA A 77 18.98 12.49 -13.39
CA ALA A 77 19.02 13.19 -14.66
C ALA A 77 17.57 13.28 -15.19
N PRO A 78 17.27 14.23 -16.09
CA PRO A 78 16.13 14.04 -16.99
C PRO A 78 16.26 12.64 -17.58
N GLN A 79 15.27 11.78 -17.33
CA GLN A 79 15.22 10.48 -17.99
C GLN A 79 15.23 10.80 -19.48
N ALA A 80 16.25 10.32 -20.19
CA ALA A 80 16.35 10.56 -21.61
C ALA A 80 15.01 10.14 -22.23
N PRO A 81 14.45 10.94 -23.16
CA PRO A 81 13.27 10.52 -23.89
C PRO A 81 13.50 9.10 -24.42
N LEU A 82 12.45 8.27 -24.41
CA LEU A 82 12.51 6.91 -24.96
C LEU A 82 13.25 6.94 -26.30
N SER A 83 14.25 6.08 -26.46
CA SER A 83 15.05 6.09 -27.68
C SER A 83 14.17 5.74 -28.89
N GLU A 84 14.58 6.15 -30.10
CA GLU A 84 13.87 5.77 -31.31
C GLU A 84 13.77 4.24 -31.45
N GLU A 85 14.76 3.51 -30.96
CA GLU A 85 14.79 2.04 -30.91
C GLU A 85 13.71 1.47 -29.98
N ASP A 86 13.51 2.07 -28.80
CA ASP A 86 12.44 1.68 -27.87
C ASP A 86 11.05 1.98 -28.46
N ALA A 87 10.91 3.11 -29.15
CA ALA A 87 9.67 3.48 -29.83
C ALA A 87 9.33 2.49 -30.95
N ASP A 88 10.32 2.05 -31.73
CA ASP A 88 10.14 1.05 -32.78
C ASP A 88 9.83 -0.35 -32.23
N ALA A 89 10.45 -0.74 -31.11
CA ALA A 89 10.14 -1.98 -30.42
C ALA A 89 8.67 -2.01 -29.98
N LEU A 90 8.17 -0.89 -29.46
CA LEU A 90 6.78 -0.75 -29.02
C LEU A 90 5.80 -0.68 -30.20
N ARG A 91 6.14 0.00 -31.30
CA ARG A 91 5.35 -0.02 -32.55
C ARG A 91 5.25 -1.43 -33.11
N SER A 92 6.31 -2.23 -33.03
CA SER A 92 6.31 -3.64 -33.45
C SER A 92 5.34 -4.49 -32.60
N LEU A 93 5.06 -4.07 -31.38
CA LEU A 93 4.02 -4.66 -30.50
C LEU A 93 2.62 -4.04 -30.73
N GLY A 94 2.47 -3.14 -31.70
CA GLY A 94 1.22 -2.45 -32.03
C GLY A 94 0.90 -1.24 -31.12
N ILE A 95 1.89 -0.73 -30.39
CA ILE A 95 1.74 0.41 -29.48
C ILE A 95 2.24 1.68 -30.17
N ASP A 96 1.32 2.58 -30.53
CA ASP A 96 1.63 3.89 -31.09
C ASP A 96 1.82 4.91 -29.96
N LEU A 97 3.07 5.18 -29.62
CA LEU A 97 3.45 6.13 -28.57
C LEU A 97 3.02 7.57 -28.88
N ASP A 98 3.01 7.97 -30.14
CA ASP A 98 2.64 9.33 -30.56
C ASP A 98 1.13 9.54 -30.40
N ALA A 99 0.34 8.51 -30.75
CA ALA A 99 -1.10 8.51 -30.52
C ALA A 99 -1.46 8.53 -29.03
N ILE A 100 -0.69 7.81 -28.18
CA ILE A 100 -0.87 7.81 -26.73
C ILE A 100 -0.53 9.18 -26.14
N ARG A 101 0.61 9.78 -26.51
CA ARG A 101 1.01 11.12 -26.07
C ARG A 101 -0.06 12.15 -26.40
N ALA A 102 -0.52 12.17 -27.65
CA ALA A 102 -1.57 13.09 -28.10
C ALA A 102 -2.92 12.84 -27.40
N ALA A 103 -3.24 11.61 -27.02
CA ALA A 103 -4.46 11.30 -26.27
C ALA A 103 -4.37 11.79 -24.82
N VAL A 104 -3.20 11.62 -24.19
CA VAL A 104 -2.94 12.09 -22.83
C VAL A 104 -2.95 13.61 -22.76
N GLU A 105 -2.24 14.31 -23.65
CA GLU A 105 -2.22 15.77 -23.68
C GLU A 105 -3.61 16.37 -23.95
N ARG A 106 -4.42 15.70 -24.79
CA ARG A 106 -5.81 16.12 -25.01
C ARG A 106 -6.70 15.97 -23.78
N GLN A 107 -6.39 15.01 -22.91
CA GLN A 107 -7.17 14.71 -21.72
C GLN A 107 -6.68 15.49 -20.48
N PHE A 108 -5.38 15.77 -20.39
CA PHE A 108 -4.73 16.32 -19.19
C PHE A 108 -4.08 17.71 -19.42
N GLY A 109 -4.04 18.21 -20.65
CA GLY A 109 -3.44 19.49 -21.03
C GLY A 109 -2.15 19.34 -21.83
N GLU A 110 -1.83 20.34 -22.65
CA GLU A 110 -0.57 20.43 -23.40
C GLU A 110 0.62 20.46 -22.42
N GLY A 111 1.62 19.60 -22.62
CA GLY A 111 2.74 19.43 -21.69
C GLY A 111 2.47 18.57 -20.45
N ALA A 112 1.36 17.83 -20.40
CA ALA A 112 1.03 16.91 -19.29
C ALA A 112 2.09 15.81 -19.04
N LEU A 113 3.00 15.58 -19.99
CA LEU A 113 4.06 14.58 -19.92
C LEU A 113 5.47 15.19 -19.82
N ASP A 114 5.58 16.52 -19.73
CA ASP A 114 6.88 17.19 -19.66
C ASP A 114 7.35 17.24 -18.19
N GLY A 115 8.43 16.50 -17.92
CA GLY A 115 9.07 16.45 -16.61
C GLY A 115 9.47 17.85 -16.14
N GLN A 116 8.97 18.23 -14.96
CA GLN A 116 9.08 19.57 -14.37
C GLN A 116 10.49 20.16 -14.41
N GLY A 117 10.62 21.30 -15.09
CA GLY A 117 11.73 22.24 -14.98
C GLY A 117 11.21 23.65 -15.19
N GLU A 118 11.12 24.41 -14.09
CA GLU A 118 10.98 25.88 -14.00
C GLU A 118 9.56 26.50 -13.92
N GLY A 119 9.15 26.79 -12.67
CA GLY A 119 8.69 28.13 -12.25
C GLY A 119 7.33 28.65 -12.75
N GLY A 120 6.28 28.40 -11.97
CA GLY A 120 5.03 29.15 -12.07
C GLY A 120 4.13 28.95 -10.85
N THR A 121 4.15 29.90 -9.91
CA THR A 121 3.18 29.97 -8.81
C THR A 121 1.78 30.14 -9.38
N GLN A 122 0.95 29.11 -9.31
CA GLN A 122 -0.49 29.24 -9.45
C GLN A 122 -1.14 28.75 -8.16
N ASP A 123 -1.63 29.73 -7.40
CA ASP A 123 -2.31 29.57 -6.12
C ASP A 123 -3.56 28.68 -6.33
N PRO A 124 -3.65 27.48 -5.71
CA PRO A 124 -4.82 26.64 -5.85
C PRO A 124 -5.99 27.21 -5.04
N ASP A 125 -7.16 27.30 -5.68
CA ASP A 125 -8.42 27.78 -5.12
C ASP A 125 -8.71 27.13 -3.74
N PRO A 126 -8.81 27.92 -2.64
CA PRO A 126 -8.88 27.42 -1.27
C PRO A 126 -10.22 26.72 -0.92
N ARG A 127 -11.09 26.44 -1.89
CA ARG A 127 -12.39 25.78 -1.67
C ARG A 127 -12.44 24.31 -2.08
N LEU A 128 -11.38 23.75 -2.65
CA LEU A 128 -11.31 22.32 -3.01
C LEU A 128 -10.36 21.57 -2.06
N SER A 129 -10.91 21.08 -0.95
CA SER A 129 -10.21 20.24 0.02
C SER A 129 -10.01 18.81 -0.49
N ARG A 130 -9.01 18.62 -1.35
CA ARG A 130 -7.78 17.83 -1.19
C ARG A 130 -7.73 16.47 -0.44
N ASP A 131 -8.84 15.75 -0.21
CA ASP A 131 -8.80 14.41 0.44
C ASP A 131 -9.48 13.27 -0.37
N ASP A 132 -10.21 13.58 -1.44
CA ASP A 132 -10.97 12.56 -2.21
C ASP A 132 -10.31 12.14 -3.54
N ASP A 133 -9.30 12.89 -4.01
CA ASP A 133 -8.67 12.66 -5.31
C ASP A 133 -7.79 11.39 -5.37
N GLU A 134 -7.12 11.04 -4.25
CA GLU A 134 -6.22 9.87 -4.21
C GLU A 134 -6.97 8.54 -4.33
N PHE A 135 -8.19 8.47 -3.78
CA PHE A 135 -9.04 7.28 -3.86
C PHE A 135 -9.62 7.08 -5.27
N ASP A 136 -9.93 8.16 -5.99
CA ASP A 136 -10.41 8.12 -7.37
C ASP A 136 -9.31 7.77 -8.39
N LEU A 137 -8.07 8.17 -8.13
CA LEU A 137 -6.90 7.77 -8.93
C LEU A 137 -6.67 6.25 -8.90
N TRP A 138 -6.84 5.61 -7.73
CA TRP A 138 -6.76 4.15 -7.62
C TRP A 138 -7.95 3.43 -8.31
N ALA A 139 -9.16 3.99 -8.23
CA ALA A 139 -10.32 3.47 -8.95
C ALA A 139 -10.17 3.58 -10.47
N ALA A 140 -9.55 4.66 -10.97
CA ALA A 140 -9.21 4.85 -12.37
C ALA A 140 -8.16 3.82 -12.85
N ARG A 141 -7.15 3.52 -12.04
CA ARG A 141 -6.12 2.51 -12.35
C ARG A 141 -6.69 1.10 -12.53
N ARG A 142 -7.74 0.73 -11.79
CA ARG A 142 -8.52 -0.51 -12.00
C ARG A 142 -9.27 -0.55 -13.34
N ARG A 143 -9.78 0.59 -13.82
CA ARG A 143 -10.47 0.67 -15.13
C ARG A 143 -9.51 0.57 -16.32
N LEU A 144 -8.23 0.92 -16.11
CA LEU A 144 -7.18 0.88 -17.12
C LEU A 144 -6.55 -0.52 -17.31
N GLY A 145 -7.04 -1.56 -16.63
CA GLY A 145 -6.59 -2.94 -16.86
C GLY A 145 -5.23 -3.30 -16.26
N TRP A 146 -4.70 -2.49 -15.34
CA TRP A 146 -3.39 -2.75 -14.73
C TRP A 146 -3.53 -3.66 -13.50
N ARG A 147 -2.99 -4.87 -13.65
CA ARG A 147 -2.62 -5.90 -12.64
C ARG A 147 -3.72 -6.88 -12.19
N GLU A 148 -3.53 -8.17 -12.50
CA GLU A 148 -4.36 -9.29 -12.02
C GLU A 148 -4.24 -9.44 -10.49
N HIS A 149 -5.33 -9.25 -9.73
CA HIS A 149 -5.28 -9.34 -8.26
C HIS A 149 -4.61 -10.63 -7.75
N VAL A 150 -3.58 -10.46 -6.92
CA VAL A 150 -2.89 -11.56 -6.24
C VAL A 150 -3.86 -12.27 -5.29
N ARG A 151 -3.95 -13.59 -5.42
CA ARG A 151 -4.89 -14.38 -4.61
C ARG A 151 -4.47 -14.40 -3.14
N PHE A 152 -5.44 -14.22 -2.26
CA PHE A 152 -5.21 -14.39 -0.82
C PHE A 152 -4.96 -15.85 -0.46
N SER A 153 -3.87 -16.11 0.26
CA SER A 153 -3.62 -17.39 0.92
C SER A 153 -4.70 -17.69 1.96
N ARG A 154 -4.79 -18.97 2.38
CA ARG A 154 -5.69 -19.37 3.49
C ARG A 154 -5.37 -18.60 4.78
N GLY A 155 -4.09 -18.39 5.09
CA GLY A 155 -3.65 -17.62 6.25
C GLY A 155 -4.06 -16.15 6.19
N ALA A 156 -3.94 -15.51 5.01
CA ALA A 156 -4.35 -14.11 4.86
C ALA A 156 -5.87 -13.93 4.91
N LYS A 157 -6.66 -14.86 4.34
CA LYS A 157 -8.11 -14.89 4.55
C LYS A 157 -8.46 -15.07 6.03
N LYS A 158 -7.71 -15.92 6.72
CA LYS A 158 -7.90 -16.14 8.17
C LYS A 158 -7.63 -14.88 8.98
N VAL A 159 -6.62 -14.08 8.62
CA VAL A 159 -6.37 -12.77 9.23
C VAL A 159 -7.62 -11.90 9.16
N LEU A 160 -8.23 -11.74 7.97
CA LEU A 160 -9.43 -10.91 7.81
C LEU A 160 -10.62 -11.42 8.63
N GLU A 161 -10.81 -12.74 8.74
CA GLU A 161 -11.82 -13.30 9.65
C GLU A 161 -11.52 -12.99 11.13
N LEU A 162 -10.24 -13.06 11.53
CA LEU A 162 -9.83 -12.77 12.89
C LEU A 162 -10.03 -11.29 13.20
N SER A 163 -9.77 -10.38 12.24
CA SER A 163 -10.04 -8.95 12.37
C SER A 163 -11.53 -8.67 12.60
N LEU A 164 -12.41 -9.36 11.86
CA LEU A 164 -13.85 -9.27 12.10
C LEU A 164 -14.24 -9.78 13.49
N ARG A 165 -13.66 -10.90 13.94
CA ARG A 165 -13.90 -11.42 15.30
C ARG A 165 -13.45 -10.43 16.37
N GLU A 166 -12.31 -9.76 16.18
CA GLU A 166 -11.82 -8.75 17.10
C GLU A 166 -12.74 -7.53 17.15
N ALA A 167 -13.21 -7.03 15.99
CA ALA A 167 -14.18 -5.95 15.93
C ALA A 167 -15.51 -6.30 16.60
N ILE A 168 -16.00 -7.53 16.43
CA ILE A 168 -17.21 -8.00 17.12
C ILE A 168 -16.98 -8.07 18.64
N ARG A 169 -15.84 -8.62 19.07
CA ARG A 169 -15.49 -8.75 20.49
C ARG A 169 -15.43 -7.41 21.21
N THR A 170 -14.97 -6.37 20.53
CA THR A 170 -14.89 -5.00 21.07
C THR A 170 -16.19 -4.20 20.88
N GLY A 171 -17.21 -4.76 20.22
CA GLY A 171 -18.46 -4.07 19.92
C GLY A 171 -18.33 -2.98 18.85
N ALA A 172 -17.26 -3.01 18.05
CA ALA A 172 -17.01 -2.01 17.02
C ALA A 172 -18.00 -2.15 15.85
N ARG A 173 -18.51 -1.00 15.39
CA ARG A 173 -19.42 -0.91 14.23
C ARG A 173 -18.70 -1.21 12.91
N GLU A 174 -17.42 -0.86 12.85
CA GLU A 174 -16.52 -1.06 11.70
C GLU A 174 -15.21 -1.77 12.08
N ILE A 175 -14.60 -2.44 11.10
CA ILE A 175 -13.27 -3.03 11.16
C ILE A 175 -12.26 -1.95 10.81
N ARG A 176 -11.54 -1.47 11.83
CA ARG A 176 -10.41 -0.53 11.72
C ARG A 176 -9.04 -1.22 11.61
N SER A 177 -7.98 -0.47 11.29
CA SER A 177 -6.60 -0.95 11.19
C SER A 177 -6.13 -1.70 12.45
N GLU A 178 -6.55 -1.28 13.65
CA GLU A 178 -6.21 -1.97 14.91
C GLU A 178 -6.73 -3.40 14.94
N HIS A 179 -7.94 -3.63 14.41
CA HIS A 179 -8.52 -4.97 14.35
C HIS A 179 -7.79 -5.84 13.33
N ILE A 180 -7.32 -5.25 12.21
CA ILE A 180 -6.46 -5.96 11.26
C ILE A 180 -5.15 -6.35 11.92
N ALA A 181 -4.48 -5.42 12.60
CA ALA A 181 -3.24 -5.71 13.33
C ALA A 181 -3.44 -6.81 14.38
N LEU A 182 -4.52 -6.77 15.16
CA LEU A 182 -4.87 -7.83 16.10
C LEU A 182 -5.14 -9.19 15.41
N GLY A 183 -5.77 -9.17 14.23
CA GLY A 183 -5.97 -10.35 13.39
C GLY A 183 -4.66 -10.94 12.88
N VAL A 184 -3.71 -10.09 12.49
CA VAL A 184 -2.35 -10.48 12.08
C VAL A 184 -1.59 -11.12 13.24
N LEU A 185 -1.57 -10.50 14.42
CA LEU A 185 -0.86 -11.03 15.60
C LEU A 185 -1.43 -12.36 16.12
N ARG A 186 -2.68 -12.70 15.75
CA ARG A 186 -3.32 -13.99 16.04
C ARG A 186 -3.14 -15.03 14.93
N SER A 187 -2.51 -14.66 13.82
CA SER A 187 -2.31 -15.57 12.70
C SER A 187 -1.32 -16.67 13.05
N ASP A 188 -1.60 -17.88 12.58
CA ASP A 188 -0.69 -19.01 12.73
C ASP A 188 0.38 -19.11 11.62
N ASP A 189 0.66 -18.01 10.90
CA ASP A 189 1.66 -18.01 9.84
C ASP A 189 3.09 -18.10 10.40
N GLU A 190 3.83 -19.10 9.93
CA GLU A 190 5.16 -19.40 10.44
C GLU A 190 6.18 -18.31 10.09
N THR A 191 6.10 -17.74 8.89
CA THR A 191 7.00 -16.66 8.48
C THR A 191 6.77 -15.42 9.32
N LEU A 192 5.52 -15.05 9.57
CA LEU A 192 5.17 -13.95 10.47
C LEU A 192 5.74 -14.18 11.88
N ARG A 193 5.50 -15.35 12.46
CA ARG A 193 6.05 -15.70 13.79
C ARG A 193 7.57 -15.66 13.83
N MET A 194 8.22 -16.20 12.80
CA MET A 194 9.68 -16.18 12.66
C MET A 194 10.20 -14.73 12.61
N VAL A 195 9.60 -13.86 11.79
CA VAL A 195 9.98 -12.45 11.69
C VAL A 195 9.83 -11.73 13.03
N LEU A 196 8.68 -11.88 13.71
CA LEU A 196 8.44 -11.25 15.01
C LEU A 196 9.43 -11.74 16.07
N ARG A 197 9.75 -13.05 16.07
CA ARG A 197 10.76 -13.64 16.98
C ARG A 197 12.17 -13.13 16.70
N MET A 198 12.58 -13.07 15.42
CA MET A 198 13.90 -12.54 15.05
C MET A 198 14.07 -11.07 15.45
N ARG A 199 12.97 -10.31 15.49
CA ARG A 199 12.95 -8.91 15.94
C ARG A 199 12.80 -8.74 17.45
N GLY A 200 12.66 -9.83 18.22
CA GLY A 200 12.49 -9.76 19.67
C GLY A 200 11.19 -9.07 20.10
N VAL A 201 10.17 -9.06 19.24
CA VAL A 201 8.91 -8.38 19.50
C VAL A 201 8.13 -9.11 20.60
N ASP A 202 7.76 -8.38 21.66
CA ASP A 202 6.80 -8.89 22.64
C ASP A 202 5.37 -8.74 22.08
N VAL A 203 4.89 -9.81 21.43
CA VAL A 203 3.55 -9.89 20.86
C VAL A 203 2.44 -9.62 21.89
N ARG A 204 2.66 -9.95 23.18
CA ARG A 204 1.68 -9.69 24.22
C ARG A 204 1.59 -8.20 24.54
N ALA A 205 2.73 -7.51 24.62
CA ALA A 205 2.77 -6.06 24.82
C ALA A 205 2.12 -5.31 23.65
N VAL A 206 2.48 -5.64 22.41
CA VAL A 206 1.89 -5.04 21.19
C VAL A 206 0.37 -5.22 21.19
N ARG A 207 -0.10 -6.44 21.51
CA ARG A 207 -1.53 -6.75 21.58
C ARG A 207 -2.24 -5.88 22.62
N ALA A 208 -1.67 -5.75 23.82
CA ALA A 208 -2.26 -4.95 24.88
C ALA A 208 -2.41 -3.47 24.47
N ASP A 209 -1.40 -2.91 23.80
CA ASP A 209 -1.44 -1.53 23.34
C ASP A 209 -2.46 -1.32 22.22
N LEU A 210 -2.57 -2.26 21.27
CA LEU A 210 -3.60 -2.24 20.23
C LEU A 210 -5.01 -2.35 20.81
N GLU A 211 -5.22 -3.19 21.84
CA GLU A 211 -6.50 -3.31 22.53
C GLU A 211 -6.84 -2.02 23.30
N ASN A 212 -5.86 -1.38 23.93
CA ASN A 212 -6.03 -0.08 24.58
C ASN A 212 -6.35 1.03 23.57
N ARG A 213 -5.73 1.00 22.39
CA ARG A 213 -6.05 1.92 21.29
C ARG A 213 -7.46 1.69 20.76
N SER A 214 -7.83 0.45 20.47
CA SER A 214 -9.15 0.07 19.96
C SER A 214 -10.27 0.57 20.89
N ARG A 215 -10.10 0.46 22.20
CA ARG A 215 -11.06 0.98 23.21
C ARG A 215 -11.17 2.51 23.25
N ARG A 216 -10.11 3.24 22.90
CA ARG A 216 -10.12 4.71 22.85
C ARG A 216 -10.75 5.25 21.55
N THR A 217 -10.71 4.44 20.49
CA THR A 217 -11.22 4.81 19.16
C THR A 217 -12.58 4.16 18.83
N ALA A 218 -13.15 3.39 19.75
CA ALA A 218 -14.46 2.73 19.62
C ALA A 218 -15.58 3.63 20.14
#